data_AF-A0A7R9WFT4-F1
#
_entry.id   AF-A0A7R9WFT4-F1
#
_cell.length_a   1.000
_cell.length_b   1.000
_cell.length_c   1.000
_cell.angle_alpha   90.00
_cell.angle_beta   90.00
_cell.angle_gamma   90.00
#
_symmetry.space_group_name_H-M   'P 1'
#
loop_
_entity.id
_entity.type
_entity.pdbx_description
1 polymer ?
#
loop_
_entity_poly.entity_id
_entity_poly.type
_entity_poly.pdbx_seq_one_letter_code
_entity_poly.pdbx_strand_id
1 'polypeptide(L)'
;KALASKAKRAKRAPNRLFSEIWTRRFDELVAYKKEHGTTNVKTGINQSLWNWVTRQRMEYRWRKEGKSSTMTEERIERLEGIGFRWKPRKRLHWEVEREVKRCVPQ
;
A
#
# COMPACT_ATOMS: atom_id res chain seq x y z
N LYS A 1 -17.74 50.61 -4.07
CA LYS A 1 -16.56 49.99 -4.70
C LYS A 1 -16.33 48.63 -4.05
N ALA A 2 -16.26 47.59 -4.88
CA ALA A 2 -16.23 46.18 -4.49
C ALA A 2 -14.86 45.74 -3.97
N LEU A 3 -14.80 44.86 -2.97
CA LEU A 3 -13.71 43.90 -2.77
C LEU A 3 -14.28 42.59 -2.20
N ALA A 4 -14.73 41.73 -3.11
CA ALA A 4 -15.09 40.34 -2.80
C ALA A 4 -13.82 39.52 -2.53
N SER A 5 -13.64 39.10 -1.28
CA SER A 5 -12.54 38.22 -0.87
C SER A 5 -12.93 36.76 -1.09
N LYS A 6 -12.69 36.24 -2.30
CA LYS A 6 -12.88 34.81 -2.59
C LYS A 6 -11.77 34.00 -1.88
N ALA A 7 -12.11 33.42 -0.73
CA ALA A 7 -11.29 32.40 -0.09
C ALA A 7 -11.14 31.21 -1.05
N LYS A 8 -9.92 30.95 -1.52
CA LYS A 8 -9.61 29.78 -2.36
C LYS A 8 -9.82 28.52 -1.52
N ARG A 9 -10.80 27.68 -1.88
CA ARG A 9 -11.03 26.35 -1.25
C ARG A 9 -9.71 25.57 -1.24
N ALA A 10 -9.17 25.31 -0.05
CA ALA A 10 -8.03 24.44 0.14
C ALA A 10 -8.36 23.06 -0.46
N LYS A 11 -7.49 22.56 -1.34
CA LYS A 11 -7.62 21.21 -1.91
C LYS A 11 -7.59 20.22 -0.73
N ARG A 12 -8.65 19.42 -0.60
CA ARG A 12 -8.89 18.48 0.50
C ARG A 12 -7.64 17.59 0.65
N ALA A 13 -6.93 17.71 1.78
CA ALA A 13 -5.75 16.91 2.06
C ALA A 13 -6.10 15.41 1.93
N PRO A 14 -5.18 14.56 1.43
CA PRO A 14 -5.41 13.12 1.40
C PRO A 14 -5.81 12.67 2.81
N ASN A 15 -6.84 11.83 2.87
CA ASN A 15 -7.54 11.44 4.07
C ASN A 15 -6.54 10.95 5.16
N ARG A 16 -6.24 11.79 6.16
CA ARG A 16 -5.10 11.62 7.09
C ARG A 16 -5.07 10.24 7.76
N LEU A 17 -6.26 9.70 8.06
CA LEU A 17 -6.46 8.36 8.65
C LEU A 17 -5.83 7.23 7.84
N PHE A 18 -5.90 7.30 6.51
CA PHE A 18 -5.31 6.27 5.63
C PHE A 18 -3.77 6.33 5.61
N SER A 19 -3.18 7.48 5.92
CA SER A 19 -1.73 7.64 6.04
C SER A 19 -1.23 7.05 7.37
N GLU A 20 -1.97 7.28 8.45
CA GLU A 20 -1.63 6.77 9.79
C GLU A 20 -1.71 5.23 9.83
N ILE A 21 -2.76 4.64 9.27
CA ILE A 21 -2.89 3.18 9.18
C ILE A 21 -1.75 2.58 8.36
N TRP A 22 -1.39 3.20 7.23
CA TRP A 22 -0.29 2.73 6.41
C TRP A 22 1.04 2.79 7.17
N THR A 23 1.29 3.89 7.88
CA THR A 23 2.51 4.11 8.66
C THR A 23 2.63 3.06 9.78
N ARG A 24 1.55 2.83 10.53
CA ARG A 24 1.53 1.78 11.57
C ARG A 24 1.86 0.39 11.02
N ARG A 25 1.33 0.03 9.85
CA ARG A 25 1.63 -1.26 9.20
C ARG A 25 3.06 -1.33 8.67
N PHE A 26 3.59 -0.20 8.23
CA PHE A 26 5.00 -0.10 7.85
C PHE A 26 5.91 -0.33 9.07
N ASP A 27 5.60 0.27 10.22
CA ASP A 27 6.35 0.06 11.46
C ASP A 27 6.29 -1.41 11.93
N GLU A 28 5.13 -2.07 11.81
CA GLU A 28 4.98 -3.50 12.04
C GLU A 28 5.89 -4.34 11.11
N LEU A 29 6.02 -3.95 9.84
CA LEU A 29 6.91 -4.61 8.89
C LEU A 29 8.39 -4.39 9.24
N VAL A 30 8.76 -3.20 9.70
CA VAL A 30 10.12 -2.89 10.16
C VAL A 30 10.47 -3.74 11.38
N ALA A 31 9.57 -3.86 12.35
CA ALA A 31 9.74 -4.73 13.51
C ALA A 31 9.89 -6.20 13.08
N TYR A 32 9.03 -6.68 12.17
CA TYR A 32 9.12 -8.03 11.62
C TYR A 32 10.45 -8.30 10.92
N LYS A 33 10.95 -7.33 10.13
CA LYS A 33 12.25 -7.43 9.47
C LYS A 33 13.39 -7.51 10.49
N LYS A 34 13.31 -6.75 11.60
CA LYS A 34 14.32 -6.79 12.67
C LYS A 34 14.37 -8.16 13.35
N GLU A 35 13.22 -8.79 13.55
CA GLU A 35 13.11 -10.10 14.20
C GLU A 35 13.50 -11.27 13.29
N HIS A 36 13.01 -11.27 12.04
CA HIS A 36 13.18 -12.40 11.12
C HIS A 36 14.26 -12.20 10.04
N GLY A 37 14.85 -11.01 9.95
CA GLY A 37 15.82 -10.64 8.91
C GLY A 37 15.24 -10.55 7.49
N THR A 38 13.93 -10.74 7.33
CA THR A 38 13.27 -10.78 6.02
C THR A 38 12.00 -9.95 6.00
N THR A 39 11.69 -9.36 4.84
CA THR A 39 10.42 -8.67 4.60
C THR A 39 9.35 -9.61 4.03
N ASN A 40 9.67 -10.90 3.86
CA ASN A 40 8.72 -11.88 3.36
C ASN A 40 7.99 -12.54 4.52
N VAL A 41 6.90 -11.89 4.93
CA VAL A 41 6.03 -12.38 6.01
C VAL A 41 5.51 -13.77 5.66
N LYS A 42 5.64 -14.72 6.58
CA LYS A 42 5.09 -16.08 6.42
C LYS A 42 3.62 -16.10 6.83
N THR A 43 2.80 -16.84 6.08
CA THR A 43 1.42 -17.15 6.44
C THR A 43 1.42 -17.99 7.70
N GLY A 44 0.97 -17.43 8.83
CA GLY A 44 0.90 -18.13 10.13
C GLY A 44 1.44 -17.30 11.31
N ILE A 45 2.37 -16.37 11.08
CA ILE A 45 2.90 -15.50 12.15
C ILE A 45 2.00 -14.28 12.32
N ASN A 46 1.71 -13.58 11.21
CA ASN A 46 0.87 -12.40 11.24
C ASN A 46 0.08 -12.27 9.94
N GLN A 47 -1.15 -12.77 9.96
CA GLN A 47 -2.02 -12.80 8.77
C GLN A 47 -2.39 -11.39 8.29
N SER A 48 -2.59 -10.45 9.21
CA SER A 48 -2.89 -9.05 8.88
C SER A 48 -1.72 -8.38 8.15
N LEU A 49 -0.49 -8.56 8.65
CA LEU A 49 0.70 -8.01 8.00
C LEU A 49 0.97 -8.68 6.65
N TRP A 50 0.76 -10.00 6.55
CA TRP A 50 0.86 -10.72 5.27
C TRP A 50 -0.13 -10.18 4.22
N ASN A 51 -1.39 -9.98 4.59
CA ASN A 51 -2.40 -9.39 3.72
C ASN A 51 -2.00 -7.97 3.28
N TRP A 52 -1.45 -7.18 4.20
CA TRP A 52 -0.98 -5.83 3.91
C TRP A 52 0.18 -5.82 2.92
N VAL A 53 1.22 -6.63 3.14
CA VAL A 53 2.38 -6.82 2.25
C VAL A 53 1.92 -7.23 0.85
N THR A 54 0.99 -8.18 0.78
CA THR A 54 0.41 -8.68 -0.46
C THR A 54 -0.38 -7.58 -1.19
N ARG A 55 -1.11 -6.73 -0.44
CA ARG A 55 -1.78 -5.57 -1.01
C ARG A 55 -0.80 -4.53 -1.55
N GLN A 56 0.28 -4.22 -0.83
CA GLN A 56 1.30 -3.27 -1.33
C GLN A 56 1.88 -3.72 -2.67
N ARG A 57 2.18 -5.02 -2.82
CA ARG A 57 2.68 -5.59 -4.08
C ARG A 57 1.69 -5.42 -5.24
N MET A 58 0.39 -5.63 -5.00
CA MET A 58 -0.64 -5.42 -6.03
C MET A 58 -0.77 -3.96 -6.43
N GLU A 59 -0.81 -3.06 -5.45
CA GLU A 59 -0.96 -1.62 -5.68
C GLU A 59 0.25 -1.09 -6.49
N TYR A 60 1.47 -1.54 -6.17
CA TYR A 60 2.66 -1.24 -6.97
C TYR A 60 2.56 -1.75 -8.41
N ARG A 61 2.05 -2.98 -8.61
CA ARG A 61 1.81 -3.54 -9.94
C ARG A 61 0.77 -2.73 -10.73
N TRP A 62 -0.36 -2.40 -10.11
CA TRP A 62 -1.39 -1.57 -10.72
C TRP A 62 -0.88 -0.20 -11.11
N ARG A 63 -0.08 0.43 -10.25
CA ARG A 63 0.58 1.68 -10.58
C ARG A 63 1.49 1.56 -11.81
N LYS A 64 2.28 0.48 -11.90
CA LYS A 64 3.11 0.21 -13.09
C LYS A 64 2.29 -0.05 -14.36
N GLU A 65 1.11 -0.65 -14.22
CA GLU A 65 0.17 -0.90 -15.31
C GLU A 65 -0.69 0.33 -15.66
N GLY A 66 -0.47 1.49 -15.00
CA GLY A 66 -1.27 2.70 -15.23
C GLY A 66 -2.70 2.64 -14.68
N LYS A 67 -3.01 1.66 -13.84
CA LYS A 67 -4.31 1.51 -13.18
C LYS A 67 -4.41 2.40 -11.94
N SER A 68 -5.65 2.66 -11.50
CA SER A 68 -5.90 3.38 -10.25
C SER A 68 -5.28 2.63 -9.06
N SER A 69 -4.39 3.30 -8.33
CA SER A 69 -3.72 2.75 -7.17
C SER A 69 -3.60 3.80 -6.07
N THR A 70 -3.62 3.31 -4.83
CA THR A 70 -3.34 4.11 -3.62
C THR A 70 -1.84 4.18 -3.28
N MET A 71 -0.99 3.61 -4.13
CA MET A 71 0.47 3.62 -3.97
C MET A 71 1.06 4.96 -4.40
N THR A 72 1.56 5.75 -3.45
CA THR A 72 2.29 7.00 -3.71
C THR A 72 3.80 6.76 -3.81
N GLU A 73 4.55 7.70 -4.41
CA GLU A 73 6.01 7.56 -4.58
C GLU A 73 6.71 7.42 -3.22
N GLU A 74 6.32 8.26 -2.28
CA GLU A 74 6.82 8.24 -0.90
C GLU A 74 6.67 6.86 -0.23
N ARG A 75 5.56 6.15 -0.49
CA ARG A 75 5.32 4.79 0.05
C ARG A 75 6.26 3.76 -0.59
N ILE A 76 6.54 3.91 -1.88
CA ILE A 76 7.48 3.06 -2.61
C ILE A 76 8.89 3.28 -2.06
N GLU A 77 9.33 4.53 -1.96
CA GLU A 77 10.65 4.90 -1.43
C GLU A 77 10.85 4.38 0.00
N ARG A 78 9.86 4.52 0.88
CA ARG A 78 9.92 3.98 2.25
C ARG A 78 10.06 2.45 2.26
N LEU A 79 9.32 1.74 1.41
CA LEU A 79 9.40 0.28 1.29
C LEU A 79 10.76 -0.14 0.70
N GLU A 80 11.26 0.55 -0.31
CA GLU A 80 12.56 0.27 -0.89
C GLU A 80 13.71 0.57 0.08
N GLY A 81 13.59 1.62 0.92
CA GLY A 81 14.53 1.95 1.98
C GLY A 81 14.70 0.84 3.02
N ILE A 82 13.66 0.03 3.25
CA ILE A 82 13.75 -1.16 4.12
C ILE A 82 14.12 -2.42 3.32
N GLY A 83 14.53 -2.32 2.06
CA GLY A 83 14.88 -3.46 1.21
C GLY A 83 13.69 -4.36 0.89
N PHE A 84 12.49 -3.80 0.82
CA PHE A 84 11.27 -4.56 0.57
C PHE A 84 11.30 -5.22 -0.82
N ARG A 85 11.08 -6.54 -0.86
CA ARG A 85 11.00 -7.28 -2.12
C ARG A 85 9.59 -7.28 -2.69
N TRP A 86 9.39 -6.58 -3.81
CA TRP A 86 8.13 -6.49 -4.54
C TRP A 86 7.70 -7.81 -5.23
N LYS A 87 8.65 -8.60 -5.73
CA LYS A 87 8.38 -9.87 -6.42
C LYS A 87 8.58 -11.06 -5.46
N PRO A 88 7.54 -11.83 -5.12
CA PRO A 88 7.74 -13.08 -4.38
C PRO A 88 8.52 -14.09 -5.25
N ARG A 89 9.38 -14.91 -4.62
CA ARG A 89 9.89 -16.14 -5.27
C ARG A 89 8.67 -17.02 -5.56
N LYS A 90 8.54 -17.51 -6.80
CA LYS A 90 7.31 -17.98 -7.45
C LYS A 90 6.31 -18.78 -6.59
N ARG A 91 5.05 -18.58 -6.98
CA ARG A 91 3.78 -19.31 -6.72
C ARG A 91 3.10 -19.10 -5.37
N LEU A 92 2.09 -18.21 -5.35
CA LEU A 92 0.88 -18.42 -4.54
C LEU A 92 -0.37 -17.91 -5.28
N HIS A 93 -1.40 -18.76 -5.26
CA HIS A 93 -2.70 -18.76 -5.95
C HIS A 93 -3.56 -17.46 -5.86
N TRP A 94 -3.26 -16.57 -4.90
CA TRP A 94 -4.05 -15.37 -4.62
C TRP A 94 -4.04 -14.29 -5.73
N GLU A 95 -3.12 -14.39 -6.69
CA GLU A 95 -3.04 -13.48 -7.84
C GLU A 95 -4.20 -13.71 -8.84
N VAL A 96 -4.76 -14.93 -8.89
CA VAL A 96 -5.88 -15.29 -9.77
C VAL A 96 -7.22 -14.86 -9.16
N GLU A 97 -7.39 -15.04 -7.85
CA GLU A 97 -8.67 -14.85 -7.16
C GLU A 97 -9.16 -13.38 -7.13
N ARG A 98 -8.23 -12.42 -7.18
CA ARG A 98 -8.55 -10.98 -7.24
C ARG A 98 -8.73 -10.42 -8.64
N GLU A 99 -8.40 -11.18 -9.69
CA GLU A 99 -8.79 -10.85 -11.06
C GLU A 99 -10.29 -11.13 -11.24
N VAL A 100 -10.79 -12.24 -10.66
CA VAL A 100 -12.21 -12.67 -10.70
C VAL A 100 -13.14 -11.73 -9.92
N LYS A 101 -12.70 -11.22 -8.76
CA LYS A 101 -13.50 -10.27 -7.95
C LYS A 101 -13.56 -8.83 -8.47
N ARG A 102 -12.90 -8.51 -9.60
CA ARG A 102 -12.80 -7.14 -10.15
C ARG A 102 -13.97 -6.75 -11.08
N CYS A 103 -14.90 -7.66 -11.39
CA CYS A 103 -16.07 -7.41 -12.25
C CYS A 103 -17.42 -7.56 -11.50
N VAL A 104 -17.60 -6.89 -10.37
CA VAL A 104 -18.96 -6.61 -9.86
C VAL A 104 -19.10 -5.10 -9.73
N PRO A 105 -19.68 -4.41 -10.72
CA PRO A 105 -20.20 -3.07 -10.53
C PRO A 105 -21.42 -3.18 -9.61
N GLN A 106 -21.49 -2.34 -8.58
CA GLN A 106 -22.72 -2.13 -7.82
C GLN A 106 -23.49 -0.96 -8.44
#